data_AF-A0AAN0VJ39-F1
#
_entry.id   AF-A0AAN0VJ39-F1
#
_cell.length_a   1.000
_cell.length_b   1.000
_cell.length_c   1.000
_cell.angle_alpha   90.00
_cell.angle_beta   90.00
_cell.angle_gamma   90.00
#
_symmetry.space_group_name_H-M   'P 1'
#
loop_
_entity.id
_entity.type
_entity.pdbx_description
1 polymer ?
#
loop_
_entity_poly.entity_id
_entity_poly.type
_entity_poly.pdbx_seq_one_letter_code
_entity_poly.pdbx_strand_id
1 'polypeptide(L)' 'MLRLVGSWIAKGNIDTEIRILAEKHTLPDYTLEQTWQDVQPMIEGARKRIMMPKLIATRLNKTLHQETF' A
#
# COMPACT_ATOMS: atom_id res chain seq x y z
N MET A 1 -8.54 -2.47 -5.76
CA MET A 1 -8.36 -2.52 -4.29
C MET A 1 -7.07 -1.85 -3.80
N LEU A 2 -5.89 -2.22 -4.32
CA LEU A 2 -4.58 -1.68 -3.87
C LEU A 2 -4.47 -0.15 -3.75
N ARG A 3 -4.97 0.62 -4.73
CA ARG A 3 -4.96 2.09 -4.69
C ARG A 3 -5.83 2.66 -3.55
N LEU A 4 -6.94 2.01 -3.24
CA LEU A 4 -7.83 2.42 -2.14
C LEU A 4 -7.13 2.19 -0.79
N VAL A 5 -6.56 1.01 -0.57
CA VAL A 5 -5.80 0.68 0.64
C VAL A 5 -4.65 1.67 0.87
N GLY A 6 -3.90 2.00 -0.18
CA GLY A 6 -2.85 3.01 -0.11
C GLY A 6 -3.36 4.41 0.28
N SER A 7 -4.52 4.81 -0.24
CA SER A 7 -5.18 6.09 0.09
C SER A 7 -5.67 6.14 1.54
N TRP A 8 -6.28 5.06 2.04
CA TRP A 8 -6.75 4.98 3.43
C TRP A 8 -5.59 5.02 4.42
N ILE A 9 -4.50 4.33 4.14
CA ILE A 9 -3.28 4.41 4.97
C ILE A 9 -2.68 5.81 4.94
N ALA A 10 -2.63 6.46 3.77
CA ALA A 10 -2.16 7.85 3.66
C ALA A 10 -3.06 8.84 4.43
N LYS A 11 -4.34 8.53 4.61
CA LYS A 11 -5.29 9.29 5.44
C LYS A 11 -5.20 8.97 6.93
N GLY A 12 -4.38 8.00 7.33
CA GLY A 12 -4.18 7.61 8.73
C GLY A 12 -5.16 6.56 9.25
N ASN A 13 -5.91 5.88 8.38
CA ASN A 13 -6.83 4.83 8.82
C ASN A 13 -6.10 3.64 9.45
N ILE A 14 -6.67 3.11 10.53
CA ILE A 14 -6.16 1.91 11.22
C ILE A 14 -6.77 0.62 10.65
N ASP A 15 -6.22 -0.54 11.01
CA ASP A 15 -6.59 -1.83 10.40
C ASP A 15 -8.09 -2.16 10.54
N THR A 16 -8.69 -1.84 11.69
CA THR A 16 -10.13 -2.05 11.92
C THR A 16 -11.00 -1.17 11.02
N GLU A 17 -10.61 0.08 10.79
CA GLU A 17 -11.31 0.99 9.88
C GLU A 17 -11.13 0.57 8.42
N ILE A 18 -9.91 0.15 8.04
CA ILE A 18 -9.63 -0.38 6.71
C ILE A 18 -10.42 -1.65 6.46
N ARG A 19 -10.61 -2.51 7.46
CA ARG A 19 -11.48 -3.69 7.36
C ARG A 19 -12.92 -3.30 7.03
N ILE A 20 -13.52 -2.38 7.80
CA ILE A 20 -14.88 -1.88 7.55
C ILE A 20 -15.02 -1.24 6.15
N LEU A 21 -13.99 -0.51 5.70
CA LEU A 21 -13.97 0.07 4.35
C LEU A 21 -13.85 -1.01 3.26
N ALA A 22 -13.07 -2.06 3.50
CA ALA A 22 -12.90 -3.17 2.58
C ALA A 22 -14.16 -4.03 2.44
N GLU A 23 -14.94 -4.20 3.50
CA GLU A 23 -16.19 -4.96 3.47
C GLU A 23 -17.15 -4.45 2.38
N LYS A 24 -17.21 -3.13 2.17
CA LYS A 24 -18.02 -2.48 1.12
C LYS A 24 -17.58 -2.80 -0.32
N HIS A 25 -16.40 -3.38 -0.47
CA HIS A 25 -15.81 -3.75 -1.76
C HIS A 25 -15.68 -5.28 -1.93
N THR A 26 -16.27 -6.06 -1.03
CA THR A 26 -16.35 -7.53 -1.14
C THR A 26 -17.11 -7.92 -2.40
N LEU A 27 -16.53 -8.83 -3.19
CA LEU A 27 -17.20 -9.35 -4.38
C LEU A 27 -18.34 -10.31 -4.00
N PRO A 28 -19.37 -10.48 -4.84
CA PRO A 28 -20.53 -11.34 -4.53
C PRO A 28 -20.15 -12.78 -4.14
N ASP A 29 -19.08 -13.31 -4.73
CA ASP A 29 -18.61 -14.69 -4.50
C ASP A 29 -17.54 -14.79 -3.41
N TYR A 30 -17.25 -13.69 -2.71
CA TYR A 30 -16.27 -13.61 -1.64
C TYR A 30 -16.95 -13.41 -0.29
N THR A 31 -16.40 -14.04 0.73
CA THR A 31 -16.70 -13.71 2.13
C THR A 31 -15.93 -12.45 2.55
N LEU A 32 -16.40 -11.80 3.62
CA LEU A 32 -15.68 -10.67 4.22
C LEU A 32 -14.27 -11.08 4.67
N GLU A 33 -14.11 -12.32 5.15
CA GLU A 33 -12.82 -12.84 5.61
C GLU A 33 -11.84 -13.07 4.45
N GLN A 34 -12.32 -13.60 3.31
CA GLN A 34 -11.48 -13.72 2.10
C GLN A 34 -11.05 -12.34 1.58
N THR A 35 -11.96 -11.37 1.57
CA THR A 35 -11.63 -9.98 1.22
C THR A 35 -10.59 -9.41 2.18
N TRP A 36 -10.70 -9.72 3.48
CA TRP A 36 -9.74 -9.28 4.47
C TRP A 36 -8.35 -9.89 4.27
N GLN A 37 -8.27 -11.20 3.99
CA GLN A 37 -7.02 -11.89 3.66
C GLN A 37 -6.31 -11.25 2.46
N ASP A 38 -7.04 -10.85 1.43
CA ASP A 38 -6.47 -10.17 0.26
C ASP A 38 -5.97 -8.75 0.58
N VAL A 39 -6.61 -8.06 1.53
CA VAL A 39 -6.26 -6.68 1.93
C VAL A 39 -5.01 -6.62 2.82
N GLN A 40 -4.79 -7.61 3.68
CA GLN A 40 -3.63 -7.66 4.59
C GLN A 40 -2.26 -7.42 3.92
N PRO A 41 -1.88 -8.13 2.84
CA PRO A 41 -0.59 -7.88 2.17
C PRO A 41 -0.51 -6.49 1.54
N MET A 42 -1.64 -5.90 1.14
CA MET A 42 -1.68 -4.52 0.62
C MET A 42 -1.38 -3.49 1.71
N ILE A 43 -1.90 -3.70 2.93
CA ILE A 43 -1.61 -2.86 4.09
C ILE A 43 -0.13 -2.93 4.43
N GLU A 44 0.41 -4.14 4.53
CA GLU A 44 1.82 -4.36 4.84
C GLU A 44 2.74 -3.68 3.81
N GLY A 45 2.47 -3.88 2.51
CA GLY A 45 3.24 -3.26 1.43
C GLY A 45 3.17 -1.73 1.44
N ALA A 46 2.01 -1.16 1.73
CA ALA A 46 1.83 0.29 1.83
C ALA A 46 2.57 0.88 3.05
N ARG A 47 2.53 0.22 4.21
CA ARG A 47 3.26 0.64 5.41
C ARG A 47 4.77 0.57 5.21
N LYS A 48 5.29 -0.51 4.63
CA LYS A 48 6.71 -0.64 4.27
C LYS A 48 7.18 0.52 3.40
N ARG A 49 6.38 0.91 2.39
CA ARG A 49 6.70 2.04 1.51
C ARG A 49 6.73 3.39 2.24
N ILE A 50 5.86 3.62 3.23
CA ILE A 50 5.84 4.86 4.03
C ILE A 50 7.02 4.90 5.01
N MET A 51 7.38 3.75 5.58
CA MET A 51 8.53 3.60 6.48
C MET A 51 9.88 3.59 5.76
N MET A 52 9.90 3.44 4.44
CA MET A 52 11.09 3.68 3.63
C MET A 52 11.34 5.19 3.56
N PRO A 53 12.35 5.74 4.26
CA PRO A 53 12.72 7.13 4.04
C PRO A 53 13.13 7.28 2.57
N LYS A 54 12.84 8.46 2.00
CA LYS A 54 13.03 8.91 0.61
C LYS A 54 14.43 8.67 -0.01
N LEU A 55 15.35 8.03 0.72
CA LEU A 55 16.76 7.80 0.39
C LEU A 55 17.03 6.89 -0.81
N ILE A 56 16.09 6.03 -1.21
CA ILE A 56 16.31 5.15 -2.38
C ILE A 56 16.04 5.90 -3.70
N ALA A 57 15.10 6.84 -3.72
CA ALA A 57 14.78 7.65 -4.90
C ALA A 57 15.95 8.58 -5.31
N THR A 58 16.71 9.08 -4.33
CA THR A 58 17.89 9.91 -4.58
C THR A 58 19.08 9.10 -5.11
N ARG A 59 19.19 7.82 -4.73
CA ARG A 59 20.36 6.98 -5.06
C ARG A 59 20.39 6.52 -6.51
N LEU A 60 19.24 6.23 -7.12
CA LEU A 60 19.17 5.83 -8.53
C LEU A 60 19.35 7.01 -9.50
N ASN A 61 18.91 8.21 -9.11
CA ASN A 61 19.03 9.40 -9.97
C ASN A 61 20.48 9.92 -10.09
N LYS A 62 21.36 9.58 -9.13
CA LYS A 62 22.79 9.91 -9.20
C LYS A 62 23.59 8.96 -10.10
N THR A 63 23.18 7.69 -10.20
CA THR A 63 23.92 6.70 -10.99
C THR A 63 23.73 6.88 -12.50
N LEU A 64 22.56 7.38 -12.95
CA LEU A 64 22.28 7.62 -14.37
C LEU A 64 22.94 8.89 -14.95
N HIS A 65 23.48 9.77 -14.11
CA HIS A 65 24.17 11.01 -14.53
C HIS A 65 25.69 10.94 -14.42
N GLN A 66 26.29 9.79 -14.08
CA GLN A 66 27.74 9.63 -13.96
C GLN A 66 28.39 8.79 -15.07
N GLU A 67 27.64 8.36 -16.10
CA GLU A 67 28.18 7.63 -17.27
C GLU A 67 28.22 8.49 -18.55
N THR A 68 28.49 9.78 -18.42
CA THR A 68 28.83 10.61 -19.59
C THR A 68 29.93 11.59 -19.21
N PHE A 69 31.17 11.11 -19.18
CA PHE A 69 32.40 11.84 -19.56
C PHE A 69 33.55 10.84 -19.71
#